data_AF-A0A7K8I5R1-F1
#
_entry.id   AF-A0A7K8I5R1-F1
#
_cell.length_a   1.000
_cell.length_b   1.000
_cell.length_c   1.000
_cell.angle_alpha   90.00
_cell.angle_beta   90.00
_cell.angle_gamma   90.00
#
_symmetry.space_group_name_H-M   'P 1'
#
loop_
_entity.id
_entity.type
_entity.pdbx_description
1 polymer ?
#
loop_
_entity_poly.entity_id
_entity_poly.type
_entity_poly.pdbx_seq_one_letter_code
_entity_poly.pdbx_strand_id
1 'polypeptide(L)'
;TTTQTFYEVNFDDGSYSDNVYPESIISRDCIQMGPPLEGELVQLQWTDGIIYKAKFIAAQISQIYQVEFEDGSQLMVKRGDIYTLEEELPKRVKSRLSLSTGAPQEDVFSGDEVRAAKRPRLGNPRNPEEYGQTPDYLAFMESLLQTQYQPGTQSNMF
;
A
#
# COMPACT_ATOMS: atom_id res chain seq x y z
N THR A 1 0.95 -26.27 -3.14
CA THR A 1 2.24 -25.56 -3.02
C THR A 1 3.02 -25.74 -4.29
N THR A 2 3.60 -24.66 -4.81
CA THR A 2 4.46 -24.67 -5.99
C THR A 2 5.83 -24.08 -5.66
N THR A 3 6.85 -24.39 -6.44
CA THR A 3 8.17 -23.76 -6.33
C THR A 3 8.29 -22.67 -7.39
N GLN A 4 8.68 -21.46 -6.97
CA GLN A 4 8.91 -20.31 -7.83
C GLN A 4 10.35 -19.84 -7.68
N THR A 5 11.03 -19.62 -8.80
CA THR A 5 12.35 -18.99 -8.78
C THR A 5 12.16 -17.48 -8.83
N PHE A 6 12.84 -16.78 -7.92
CA PHE A 6 12.97 -15.33 -7.91
C PHE A 6 14.44 -14.95 -8.04
N TYR A 7 14.70 -13.83 -8.67
CA TYR A 7 16.01 -13.22 -8.79
C TYR A 7 16.13 -12.06 -7.83
N GLU A 8 17.32 -11.98 -7.24
CA GLU A 8 17.77 -10.86 -6.45
C GLU A 8 18.57 -9.93 -7.36
N VAL A 9 18.21 -8.65 -7.37
CA VAL A 9 18.86 -7.65 -8.20
C VAL A 9 19.05 -6.36 -7.42
N ASN A 10 20.08 -5.60 -7.81
CA ASN A 10 20.32 -4.26 -7.32
C ASN A 10 20.24 -3.28 -8.49
N PHE A 11 19.30 -2.34 -8.43
CA PHE A 11 19.09 -1.34 -9.46
C PHE A 11 20.21 -0.29 -9.46
N ASP A 12 20.31 0.47 -10.55
CA ASP A 12 21.33 1.52 -10.70
C ASP A 12 21.14 2.71 -9.75
N ASP A 13 19.92 2.93 -9.27
CA ASP A 13 19.58 3.89 -8.21
C ASP A 13 19.97 3.40 -6.78
N GLY A 14 20.45 2.15 -6.66
CA GLY A 14 20.82 1.51 -5.41
C GLY A 14 19.67 0.80 -4.68
N SER A 15 18.47 0.75 -5.27
CA SER A 15 17.34 0.00 -4.74
C SER A 15 17.56 -1.51 -4.91
N TYR A 16 17.09 -2.30 -3.94
CA TYR A 16 17.20 -3.76 -3.96
C TYR A 16 15.83 -4.42 -4.14
N SER A 17 15.79 -5.54 -4.88
CA SER A 17 14.61 -6.37 -5.04
C SER A 17 14.98 -7.85 -5.01
N ASP A 18 14.16 -8.66 -4.30
CA ASP A 18 14.28 -10.11 -4.14
C ASP A 18 13.11 -10.90 -4.78
N ASN A 19 12.28 -10.20 -5.55
CA ASN A 19 11.02 -10.71 -6.08
C ASN A 19 10.92 -10.55 -7.60
N VAL A 20 12.06 -10.49 -8.29
CA VAL A 20 12.12 -10.40 -9.75
C VAL A 20 11.90 -11.77 -10.36
N TYR A 21 11.06 -11.84 -11.39
CA TYR A 21 10.84 -13.08 -12.11
C TYR A 21 11.90 -13.27 -13.22
N PRO A 22 12.33 -14.51 -13.51
CA PRO A 22 13.27 -14.78 -14.59
C PRO A 22 12.79 -14.26 -15.96
N GLU A 23 11.48 -14.35 -16.24
CA GLU A 23 10.85 -13.82 -17.45
C GLU A 23 10.86 -12.29 -17.56
N SER A 24 11.06 -11.57 -16.44
CA SER A 24 11.18 -10.11 -16.46
C SER A 24 12.53 -9.67 -17.03
N ILE A 25 13.55 -10.53 -17.05
CA ILE A 25 14.85 -10.23 -17.65
C ILE A 25 14.72 -10.26 -19.18
N ILE A 26 14.94 -9.12 -19.83
CA ILE A 26 14.83 -8.98 -21.29
C ILE A 26 16.19 -9.03 -22.00
N SER A 27 17.29 -8.85 -21.25
CA SER A 27 18.65 -8.91 -21.83
C SER A 27 19.09 -10.33 -22.18
N ARG A 28 18.45 -11.35 -21.60
CA ARG A 28 18.78 -12.77 -21.76
C ARG A 28 17.52 -13.61 -21.55
N ASP A 29 17.37 -14.68 -22.31
CA ASP A 29 16.32 -15.68 -22.06
C ASP A 29 16.69 -16.54 -20.85
N CYS A 30 16.38 -16.04 -19.65
CA CYS A 30 16.67 -16.71 -18.39
C CYS A 30 15.83 -17.98 -18.15
N ILE A 31 14.72 -18.14 -18.87
CA ILE A 31 13.87 -19.33 -18.78
C ILE A 31 14.56 -20.53 -19.43
N GLN A 32 15.20 -20.32 -20.59
CA GLN A 32 15.90 -21.39 -21.31
C GLN A 32 17.38 -21.50 -20.92
N MET A 33 18.05 -20.36 -20.73
CA MET A 33 19.51 -20.32 -20.50
C MET A 33 19.90 -20.31 -19.02
N GLY A 34 18.91 -20.31 -18.11
CA GLY A 34 19.13 -20.22 -16.68
C GLY A 34 19.59 -18.83 -16.20
N PRO A 35 19.94 -18.71 -14.90
CA PRO A 35 20.27 -17.43 -14.28
C PRO A 35 21.55 -16.80 -14.86
N PRO A 36 21.64 -15.45 -14.88
CA PRO A 36 22.88 -14.72 -15.16
C PRO A 36 23.99 -15.02 -14.14
N LEU A 37 25.21 -14.57 -14.42
CA LEU A 37 26.30 -14.64 -13.45
C LEU A 37 26.11 -13.60 -12.34
N GLU A 38 26.49 -13.95 -11.12
CA GLU A 38 26.48 -13.01 -9.99
C GLU A 38 27.29 -11.75 -10.33
N GLY A 39 26.62 -10.60 -10.24
CA GLY A 39 27.17 -9.30 -10.56
C GLY A 39 27.07 -8.87 -12.03
N GLU A 40 26.47 -9.67 -12.90
CA GLU A 40 26.20 -9.31 -14.29
C GLU A 40 25.15 -8.18 -14.38
N LEU A 41 25.36 -7.23 -15.29
CA LEU A 41 24.39 -6.18 -15.57
C LEU A 41 23.31 -6.72 -16.50
N VAL A 42 22.07 -6.70 -16.03
CA VAL A 42 20.89 -7.15 -16.76
C VAL A 42 19.93 -5.99 -17.01
N GLN A 43 19.10 -6.15 -18.03
CA GLN A 43 17.97 -5.27 -18.28
C GLN A 43 16.70 -6.06 -18.03
N LEU A 44 15.76 -5.47 -17.31
CA LEU A 44 14.49 -6.09 -16.98
C LEU A 44 13.34 -5.11 -17.16
N GLN A 45 12.18 -5.63 -17.55
CA GLN A 45 10.95 -4.86 -17.62
C GLN A 45 10.21 -4.98 -16.29
N TRP A 46 9.94 -3.84 -15.64
CA TRP A 46 9.22 -3.80 -14.38
C TRP A 46 7.70 -3.76 -14.59
N THR A 47 6.93 -3.83 -13.50
CA THR A 47 5.45 -3.88 -13.54
C THR A 47 4.79 -2.63 -14.12
N ASP A 48 5.53 -1.53 -14.21
CA ASP A 48 5.11 -0.28 -14.87
C ASP A 48 5.35 -0.30 -16.39
N GLY A 49 5.97 -1.36 -16.92
CA GLY A 49 6.34 -1.51 -18.32
C GLY A 49 7.66 -0.81 -18.70
N ILE A 50 8.33 -0.16 -17.76
CA ILE A 50 9.60 0.55 -17.97
C ILE A 50 10.75 -0.45 -17.85
N ILE A 51 11.79 -0.22 -18.65
CA ILE A 51 13.02 -1.02 -18.64
C ILE A 51 14.02 -0.40 -17.68
N TYR A 52 14.45 -1.19 -16.71
CA TYR A 52 15.46 -0.81 -15.73
C TYR A 52 16.74 -1.60 -15.94
N LYS A 53 17.86 -0.96 -15.59
CA LYS A 53 19.16 -1.61 -15.51
C LYS A 53 19.39 -2.03 -14.07
N ALA A 54 19.75 -3.28 -13.88
CA ALA A 54 20.05 -3.82 -12.56
C ALA A 54 21.24 -4.76 -12.64
N LYS A 55 21.91 -4.94 -11.51
CA LYS A 55 22.97 -5.91 -11.31
C LYS A 55 22.36 -7.15 -10.68
N PHE A 56 22.50 -8.30 -11.34
CA PHE A 56 22.08 -9.58 -10.80
C PHE A 56 22.89 -9.93 -9.56
N ILE A 57 22.24 -10.39 -8.50
CA ILE A 57 22.86 -10.79 -7.24
C ILE A 57 22.83 -12.30 -7.11
N ALA A 58 21.63 -12.91 -7.08
CA ALA A 58 21.45 -14.34 -6.86
C ALA A 58 20.11 -14.83 -7.42
N ALA A 59 19.97 -16.14 -7.57
CA ALA A 59 18.70 -16.80 -7.87
C ALA A 59 18.24 -17.63 -6.67
N GLN A 60 17.05 -17.33 -6.16
CA GLN A 60 16.47 -17.97 -5.00
C GLN A 60 15.21 -18.75 -5.39
N ILE A 61 15.20 -20.06 -5.11
CA ILE A 61 14.01 -20.90 -5.27
C ILE A 61 13.18 -20.81 -3.99
N SER A 62 11.97 -20.28 -4.07
CA SER A 62 11.05 -20.12 -2.95
C SER A 62 9.81 -21.00 -3.12
N GLN A 63 9.31 -21.54 -2.02
CA GLN A 63 7.99 -22.18 -2.01
C GLN A 63 6.90 -21.12 -1.95
N ILE A 64 5.97 -21.17 -2.90
CA ILE A 64 4.81 -20.30 -2.97
C ILE A 64 3.54 -21.11 -2.74
N TYR A 65 2.67 -20.56 -1.92
CA TYR A 65 1.40 -21.14 -1.53
C TYR A 65 0.29 -20.33 -2.17
N GLN A 66 -0.65 -21.03 -2.81
CA GLN A 66 -1.88 -20.45 -3.32
C GLN A 66 -2.90 -20.53 -2.19
N VAL A 67 -3.32 -19.37 -1.70
CA VAL A 67 -4.32 -19.20 -0.65
C VAL A 67 -5.63 -18.83 -1.31
N GLU A 68 -6.72 -19.49 -0.91
CA GLU A 68 -8.09 -19.16 -1.32
C GLU A 68 -8.80 -18.49 -0.14
N PHE A 69 -9.41 -17.34 -0.39
CA PHE A 69 -10.19 -16.60 0.59
C PHE A 69 -11.67 -17.00 0.53
N GLU A 70 -12.43 -16.59 1.55
CA GLU A 70 -13.86 -16.94 1.68
C GLU A 70 -14.73 -16.46 0.49
N ASP A 71 -14.30 -15.39 -0.20
CA ASP A 71 -14.96 -14.86 -1.40
C ASP A 71 -14.60 -15.62 -2.69
N GLY A 72 -13.79 -16.69 -2.59
CA GLY A 72 -13.28 -17.47 -3.70
C GLY A 72 -12.11 -16.81 -4.44
N SER A 73 -11.65 -15.63 -4.00
CA SER A 73 -10.45 -15.01 -4.55
C SER A 73 -9.20 -15.79 -4.14
N GLN A 74 -8.16 -15.73 -4.96
CA GLN A 74 -6.93 -16.49 -4.74
C GLN A 74 -5.71 -15.57 -4.78
N LEU A 75 -4.73 -15.83 -3.91
CA LEU A 75 -3.48 -15.08 -3.84
C LEU A 75 -2.29 -16.03 -3.65
N MET A 76 -1.22 -15.77 -4.40
CA MET A 76 0.04 -16.49 -4.28
C MET A 76 0.99 -15.75 -3.32
N VAL A 77 1.39 -16.41 -2.24
CA VAL A 77 2.23 -15.81 -1.18
C VAL A 77 3.37 -16.71 -0.72
N LYS A 78 4.43 -16.10 -0.16
CA LYS A 78 5.55 -16.80 0.50
C LYS A 78 5.10 -17.32 1.88
N ARG A 79 5.78 -18.33 2.43
CA ARG A 79 5.47 -18.87 3.78
C ARG A 79 5.50 -17.80 4.89
N GLY A 80 6.36 -16.78 4.75
CA GLY A 80 6.49 -15.70 5.73
C GLY A 80 5.28 -14.75 5.82
N ASP A 81 4.39 -14.79 4.82
CA ASP A 81 3.17 -13.98 4.80
C ASP A 81 1.93 -14.77 5.30
N ILE A 82 2.09 -16.06 5.57
CA ILE A 82 1.02 -16.94 6.05
C ILE A 82 1.17 -17.09 7.56
N TYR A 83 0.09 -16.88 8.30
CA TYR A 83 0.06 -17.01 9.74
C TYR A 83 -1.04 -17.99 10.15
N THR A 84 -0.77 -18.86 11.12
CA THR A 84 -1.82 -19.68 11.73
C THR A 84 -2.69 -18.85 12.68
N LEU A 85 -3.83 -19.40 13.10
CA LEU A 85 -4.74 -18.72 14.02
C LEU A 85 -4.13 -18.51 15.41
N GLU A 86 -3.15 -19.34 15.78
CA GLU A 86 -2.44 -19.26 17.06
C GLU A 86 -1.17 -18.39 16.98
N GLU A 87 -0.63 -18.13 15.79
CA GLU A 87 0.57 -17.33 15.60
C GLU A 87 0.30 -15.84 15.81
N GLU A 88 1.25 -15.13 16.45
CA GLU A 88 1.10 -13.70 16.67
C GLU A 88 1.32 -12.93 15.36
N LEU A 89 0.27 -12.28 14.86
CA LEU A 89 0.38 -11.41 13.69
C LEU A 89 1.33 -10.23 13.94
N PRO A 90 2.10 -9.79 12.91
CA PRO A 90 2.95 -8.61 13.03
C PRO A 90 2.16 -7.36 13.44
N LYS A 91 2.76 -6.48 14.25
CA LYS A 91 2.10 -5.27 14.78
C LYS A 91 1.44 -4.42 13.68
N ARG A 92 2.09 -4.29 12.52
CA ARG A 92 1.59 -3.54 11.35
C ARG A 92 0.34 -4.17 10.74
N VAL A 93 0.23 -5.50 10.80
CA VAL A 93 -0.94 -6.25 10.32
C VAL A 93 -2.09 -6.14 11.33
N LYS A 94 -1.79 -6.37 12.62
CA LYS A 94 -2.78 -6.24 13.73
C LYS A 94 -3.49 -4.89 13.73
N SER A 95 -2.74 -3.78 13.61
CA SER A 95 -3.31 -2.43 13.63
C SER A 95 -4.25 -2.14 12.46
N ARG A 96 -4.09 -2.82 11.32
CA ARG A 96 -4.97 -2.65 10.16
C ARG A 96 -6.20 -3.56 10.24
N LEU A 97 -6.07 -4.76 10.80
CA LEU A 97 -7.19 -5.69 11.00
C LEU A 97 -8.22 -5.14 12.00
N SER A 98 -7.76 -4.50 13.09
CA SER A 98 -8.66 -3.90 14.09
C SER A 98 -9.57 -2.80 13.54
N LEU A 99 -9.26 -2.25 12.36
CA LEU A 99 -10.08 -1.24 11.68
C LEU A 99 -10.98 -1.83 10.59
N SER A 100 -10.70 -3.05 10.12
CA SER A 100 -11.42 -3.70 9.01
C SER A 100 -12.55 -4.59 9.49
N THR A 101 -12.48 -5.10 10.72
CA THR A 101 -13.63 -5.72 11.36
C THR A 101 -14.54 -4.59 11.81
N GLY A 102 -15.67 -4.39 11.14
CA GLY A 102 -16.77 -3.53 11.58
C GLY A 102 -17.43 -4.07 12.86
N ALA A 103 -16.64 -4.29 13.91
CA ALA A 103 -17.15 -4.52 15.24
C ALA A 103 -17.82 -3.21 15.69
N PRO A 104 -19.07 -3.25 16.17
CA PRO A 104 -19.65 -2.07 16.79
C PRO A 104 -18.72 -1.66 17.92
N GLN A 105 -18.34 -0.38 17.90
CA GLN A 105 -17.75 0.26 19.04
C GLN A 105 -18.77 0.08 20.17
N GLU A 106 -18.52 -0.83 21.10
CA GLU A 106 -19.31 -0.90 22.31
C GLU A 106 -19.11 0.44 23.02
N ASP A 107 -20.08 1.33 22.81
CA ASP A 107 -20.30 2.55 23.56
C ASP A 107 -20.49 2.15 25.03
N VAL A 108 -19.39 1.97 25.73
CA VAL A 108 -19.35 2.03 27.19
C VAL A 108 -18.71 3.36 27.56
N PHE A 109 -19.45 4.43 27.24
CA PHE A 109 -19.43 5.66 28.03
C PHE A 109 -19.94 5.31 29.44
N SER A 110 -19.06 4.84 30.31
CA SER A 110 -19.27 4.98 31.75
C SER A 110 -18.51 6.23 32.19
N GLY A 111 -19.14 7.38 31.99
CA GLY A 111 -18.74 8.60 32.68
C GLY A 111 -18.99 8.44 34.17
N ASP A 112 -17.96 8.60 34.99
CA ASP A 112 -18.10 9.35 36.23
C ASP A 112 -16.81 10.08 36.61
N GLU A 113 -17.03 11.23 37.21
CA GLU A 113 -16.20 12.41 37.44
C GLU A 113 -14.99 12.18 38.37
N VAL A 114 -13.80 12.70 38.00
CA VAL A 114 -12.83 13.21 38.99
C VAL A 114 -12.28 14.56 38.53
N ARG A 115 -12.62 15.60 39.28
CA ARG A 115 -12.25 17.00 39.09
C ARG A 115 -10.81 17.30 39.55
N ALA A 116 -10.30 18.42 39.01
CA ALA A 116 -9.20 19.29 39.44
C ALA A 116 -7.77 18.85 39.04
N ALA A 117 -6.94 19.68 38.40
CA ALA A 117 -6.66 21.09 38.71
C ALA A 117 -6.67 22.02 37.49
N LYS A 118 -7.46 23.10 37.58
CA LYS A 118 -7.56 24.20 36.62
C LYS A 118 -6.49 25.26 36.92
N ARG A 119 -5.72 25.69 35.92
CA ARG A 119 -4.99 26.99 35.97
C ARG A 119 -6.00 28.12 35.75
N PRO A 120 -6.07 29.16 36.61
CA PRO A 120 -7.00 30.27 36.42
C PRO A 120 -6.57 31.16 35.26
N ARG A 121 -7.49 31.47 34.33
CA ARG A 121 -7.45 32.74 33.58
C ARG A 121 -8.78 33.45 33.82
N LEU A 122 -8.67 34.69 34.28
CA LEU A 122 -9.75 35.62 34.61
C LEU A 122 -10.48 36.07 33.32
N GLY A 123 -11.79 36.29 33.42
CA GLY A 123 -12.81 36.41 32.34
C GLY A 123 -12.68 37.62 31.38
N ASN A 124 -13.59 37.84 30.42
CA ASN A 124 -15.07 37.82 30.48
C ASN A 124 -15.71 37.68 29.05
N PRO A 125 -17.05 37.77 28.81
CA PRO A 125 -17.79 36.86 27.92
C PRO A 125 -18.48 37.58 26.73
N ARG A 126 -19.03 36.82 25.79
CA ARG A 126 -20.42 36.92 25.22
C ARG A 126 -20.51 36.45 23.77
N ASN A 127 -21.53 35.62 23.55
CA ASN A 127 -22.28 35.25 22.34
C ASN A 127 -21.71 34.20 21.35
N PRO A 128 -22.42 33.06 21.17
CA PRO A 128 -22.22 32.14 20.06
C PRO A 128 -23.41 32.19 19.08
N GLU A 129 -23.41 33.13 18.13
CA GLU A 129 -24.38 33.13 17.02
C GLU A 129 -23.74 33.81 15.80
N GLU A 130 -22.96 33.08 14.99
CA GLU A 130 -22.78 33.36 13.56
C GLU A 130 -21.92 32.27 12.89
N TYR A 131 -22.54 31.15 12.55
CA TYR A 131 -22.07 30.32 11.43
C TYR A 131 -23.30 29.98 10.59
N GLY A 132 -23.94 31.03 10.08
CA GLY A 132 -24.97 30.95 9.06
C GLY A 132 -24.33 31.03 7.68
N GLN A 133 -24.45 29.92 6.94
CA GLN A 133 -24.56 29.86 5.47
C GLN A 133 -24.02 31.07 4.70
N THR A 134 -22.72 31.08 4.43
CA THR A 134 -22.19 31.94 3.36
C THR A 134 -22.28 31.18 2.03
N PRO A 135 -22.85 31.78 0.96
CA PRO A 135 -22.93 31.15 -0.36
C PRO A 135 -21.54 30.79 -0.93
N ASP A 136 -20.49 31.46 -0.45
CA ASP A 136 -19.10 31.18 -0.82
C ASP A 136 -18.60 29.82 -0.31
N TYR A 137 -19.11 29.34 0.84
CA TYR A 137 -18.69 28.04 1.37
C TYR A 137 -19.21 26.88 0.50
N LEU A 138 -20.46 27.00 0.03
CA LEU A 138 -21.03 26.02 -0.91
C LEU A 138 -20.29 26.05 -2.25
N ALA A 139 -19.99 27.24 -2.79
CA ALA A 139 -19.23 27.37 -4.03
C ALA A 139 -17.80 26.79 -3.92
N PHE A 140 -17.14 26.98 -2.77
CA PHE A 140 -15.82 26.41 -2.50
C PHE A 140 -15.86 24.88 -2.46
N MET A 141 -16.81 24.32 -1.72
CA MET A 141 -17.03 22.87 -1.63
C MET A 141 -17.37 22.26 -2.99
N GLU A 142 -18.15 22.97 -3.82
CA GLU A 142 -18.53 22.51 -5.15
C GLU A 142 -17.34 22.54 -6.13
N SER A 143 -16.45 23.53 -6.03
CA SER A 143 -15.24 23.58 -6.87
C SER A 143 -14.25 22.44 -6.59
N LEU A 144 -14.15 22.01 -5.32
CA LEU A 144 -13.32 20.86 -4.95
C LEU A 144 -13.84 19.57 -5.57
N LEU A 145 -15.16 19.41 -5.67
CA LEU A 145 -15.79 18.23 -6.27
C LEU A 145 -15.63 18.20 -7.81
N GLN A 146 -15.71 19.36 -8.48
CA GLN A 146 -15.60 19.43 -9.94
C GLN A 146 -14.16 19.25 -10.45
N THR A 147 -13.15 19.57 -9.63
CA THR A 147 -11.73 19.44 -10.03
C THR A 147 -11.28 17.97 -10.17
N GLN A 148 -12.05 17.00 -9.66
CA GLN A 148 -11.75 15.57 -9.73
C GLN A 148 -12.33 14.84 -10.95
N TYR A 149 -12.97 15.54 -11.89
CA TYR A 149 -13.43 14.94 -13.16
C TYR A 149 -13.07 15.81 -14.36
N GLN A 150 -11.86 15.62 -14.90
CA GLN A 150 -11.59 15.88 -16.30
C GLN A 150 -11.13 14.60 -17.00
N PRO A 151 -11.99 13.96 -17.82
CA PRO A 151 -11.51 13.08 -18.87
C PRO A 151 -10.86 13.95 -19.95
N GLY A 152 -9.56 13.76 -20.18
CA GLY A 152 -8.88 14.35 -21.32
C GLY A 152 -9.43 13.76 -22.63
N THR A 153 -9.67 14.60 -23.64
CA THR A 153 -9.60 14.22 -25.05
C THR A 153 -9.50 15.45 -25.97
N GLN A 154 -8.79 15.21 -27.06
CA GLN A 154 -8.29 16.11 -28.11
C GLN A 154 -9.39 16.86 -28.90
N SER A 155 -9.02 17.97 -29.55
CA SER A 155 -9.23 18.16 -31.00
C SER A 155 -8.63 19.48 -31.54
N ASN A 156 -8.02 19.36 -32.73
CA ASN A 156 -7.57 20.41 -33.65
C ASN A 156 -8.65 21.48 -33.94
N MET A 157 -8.23 22.69 -34.33
CA MET A 157 -8.44 23.18 -35.72
C MET A 157 -7.91 24.62 -35.98
N PHE A 158 -7.39 24.76 -37.20
CA PHE A 158 -7.03 25.95 -38.02
C PHE A 158 -5.71 26.67 -37.75
#